data_AF-A0AA95Z7N6-F1
#
_entry.id   AF-A0AA95Z7N6-F1
#
_cell.length_a   1.000
_cell.length_b   1.000
_cell.length_c   1.000
_cell.angle_alpha   90.00
_cell.angle_beta   90.00
_cell.angle_gamma   90.00
#
_symmetry.space_group_name_H-M   'P 1'
#
loop_
_entity.id
_entity.type
_entity.pdbx_description
1 polymer ?
#
loop_
_entity_poly.entity_id
_entity_poly.type
_entity_poly.pdbx_seq_one_letter_code
_entity_poly.pdbx_strand_id
1 'polypeptide(L)'
;MANLFSVFDPSTSIFNLSLNWLSTFLGIMIIPSVFWFLPSRYHIIWNKILTTLHNEFKTLLGPTGHPGTTFIFISLFTLILFNNFLGLFPYIFTSTSHLTFTLALALPLWLSFMVYGWINHTQHMFAHLVPQGT
;
A
#
# COMPACT_ATOMS: atom_id res chain seq x y z
N MET A 1 9.39 -31.03 15.53
CA MET A 1 8.28 -31.05 14.55
C MET A 1 8.16 -29.62 14.04
N ALA A 2 8.37 -29.38 12.75
CA ALA A 2 8.18 -28.03 12.20
C ALA A 2 6.68 -27.72 12.27
N ASN A 3 6.29 -26.77 13.13
CA ASN A 3 4.91 -26.30 13.19
C ASN A 3 4.57 -25.59 11.88
N LEU A 4 3.38 -25.82 11.33
CA LEU A 4 2.89 -25.10 10.14
C LEU A 4 2.93 -23.57 10.33
N PHE A 5 2.78 -23.11 11.58
CA PHE A 5 2.84 -21.70 11.93
C PHE A 5 4.25 -21.10 11.97
N SER A 6 5.31 -21.93 11.92
CA SER A 6 6.69 -21.44 11.93
C SER A 6 7.04 -20.54 10.75
N VAL A 7 6.30 -20.63 9.65
CA VAL A 7 6.46 -19.75 8.47
C VAL A 7 5.97 -18.32 8.77
N PHE A 8 5.07 -18.14 9.74
CA PHE A 8 4.57 -16.85 10.17
C PHE A 8 5.35 -16.27 11.36
N ASP A 9 6.37 -16.96 11.88
CA ASP A 9 7.13 -16.44 13.00
C ASP A 9 8.07 -15.30 12.52
N PRO A 10 7.97 -14.08 13.07
CA PRO A 10 8.79 -12.95 12.62
C PRO A 10 10.22 -13.02 13.14
N SER A 11 10.47 -13.77 14.22
CA SER A 11 11.79 -13.95 14.82
C SER A 11 12.55 -15.05 14.10
N THR A 12 13.79 -14.79 13.73
CA THR A 12 14.70 -15.83 13.21
C THR A 12 15.56 -16.39 14.34
N SER A 13 15.96 -17.65 14.22
CA SER A 13 16.93 -18.29 15.13
C SER A 13 18.35 -17.71 15.02
N ILE A 14 18.60 -16.91 13.98
CA ILE A 14 19.87 -16.23 13.74
C ILE A 14 19.93 -15.01 14.67
N PHE A 15 20.77 -15.09 15.70
CA PHE A 15 21.02 -14.01 16.67
C PHE A 15 19.76 -13.43 17.36
N ASN A 16 18.62 -14.14 17.37
CA ASN A 16 17.31 -13.66 17.84
C ASN A 16 16.84 -12.36 17.17
N LEU A 17 17.31 -12.06 15.96
CA LEU A 17 16.88 -10.88 15.21
C LEU A 17 15.60 -11.19 14.41
N SER A 18 14.71 -10.20 14.29
CA SER A 18 13.47 -10.29 13.51
C SER A 18 13.68 -9.99 12.02
N LEU A 19 14.63 -10.70 11.40
CA LEU A 19 15.07 -10.44 10.02
C LEU A 19 13.98 -10.70 8.96
N ASN A 20 12.95 -11.48 9.27
CA ASN A 20 11.87 -11.81 8.33
C ASN A 20 11.12 -10.56 7.84
N TRP A 21 11.07 -9.49 8.63
CA TRP A 21 10.48 -8.21 8.20
C TRP A 21 11.21 -7.55 7.04
N LEU A 22 12.48 -7.90 6.78
CA LEU A 22 13.24 -7.40 5.64
C LEU A 22 12.61 -7.81 4.30
N SER A 23 11.84 -8.90 4.28
CA SER A 23 11.07 -9.35 3.11
C SER A 23 10.13 -8.26 2.56
N THR A 24 9.63 -7.35 3.41
CA THR A 24 8.78 -6.23 3.00
C THR A 24 9.42 -5.37 1.91
N PHE A 25 10.75 -5.22 1.97
CA PHE A 25 11.49 -4.37 1.04
C PHE A 25 11.84 -5.08 -0.28
N LEU A 26 11.64 -6.40 -0.38
CA LEU A 26 11.89 -7.14 -1.63
C LEU A 26 11.02 -6.62 -2.78
N GLY A 27 9.79 -6.19 -2.48
CA GLY A 27 8.90 -5.61 -3.50
C GLY A 27 9.46 -4.37 -4.17
N ILE A 28 10.27 -3.58 -3.47
CA ILE A 28 10.89 -2.36 -4.00
C ILE A 28 11.95 -2.69 -5.06
N MET A 29 12.69 -3.79 -4.87
CA MET A 29 13.73 -4.23 -5.81
C MET A 29 13.15 -4.61 -7.19
N ILE A 30 11.86 -4.95 -7.25
CA ILE A 30 11.18 -5.37 -8.49
C ILE A 30 10.81 -4.16 -9.36
N ILE A 31 10.73 -2.95 -8.79
CA ILE A 31 10.31 -1.76 -9.51
C ILE A 31 11.38 -1.38 -10.57
N PRO A 32 11.01 -1.22 -11.85
CA PRO A 32 11.98 -0.88 -12.89
C PRO A 32 12.60 0.51 -12.66
N SER A 33 13.93 0.56 -12.59
CA SER A 33 14.68 1.81 -12.62
C SER A 33 14.86 2.34 -14.05
N VAL A 34 14.83 3.65 -14.20
CA VAL A 34 15.15 4.33 -15.47
C VAL A 34 16.61 4.71 -15.44
N PHE A 35 17.44 4.00 -16.21
CA PHE A 35 18.86 4.34 -16.37
C PHE A 35 19.16 4.99 -17.73
N TRP A 36 18.42 4.62 -18.77
CA TRP A 36 18.61 5.10 -20.13
C TRP A 36 17.45 6.00 -20.58
N PHE A 37 17.71 6.88 -21.55
CA PHE A 37 16.69 7.74 -22.15
C PHE A 37 15.57 6.95 -22.83
N LEU A 38 15.92 5.81 -23.47
CA LEU A 38 14.94 4.89 -24.03
C LEU A 38 14.46 3.90 -22.96
N PRO A 39 13.16 3.85 -22.66
CA PRO A 39 12.63 2.95 -21.64
C PRO A 39 12.72 1.49 -22.09
N SER A 40 13.07 0.60 -21.15
CA SER A 40 13.03 -0.84 -21.39
C SER A 40 11.58 -1.34 -21.51
N ARG A 41 11.37 -2.49 -22.14
CA ARG A 41 10.03 -3.10 -22.28
C ARG A 41 9.33 -3.27 -20.93
N TYR A 42 10.08 -3.67 -19.90
CA TYR A 42 9.57 -3.82 -18.55
C TYR A 42 9.12 -2.48 -17.95
N HIS A 43 9.90 -1.41 -18.14
CA HIS A 43 9.53 -0.07 -17.71
C HIS A 43 8.30 0.47 -18.47
N ILE A 44 8.15 0.18 -19.77
CA ILE A 44 6.97 0.55 -20.55
C ILE A 44 5.70 -0.11 -20.00
N ILE A 45 5.75 -1.42 -19.70
CA ILE A 45 4.60 -2.15 -19.12
C ILE A 45 4.24 -1.56 -17.75
N TRP A 46 5.25 -1.32 -16.91
CA TRP A 46 5.03 -0.74 -15.59
C TRP A 46 4.39 0.65 -15.65
N ASN A 47 4.88 1.53 -16.52
CA ASN A 47 4.30 2.86 -16.72
C ASN A 47 2.87 2.77 -17.27
N LYS A 48 2.57 1.80 -18.13
CA LYS A 48 1.20 1.60 -18.62
C LYS A 48 0.25 1.25 -17.47
N ILE A 49 0.66 0.37 -16.54
CA ILE A 49 -0.13 0.03 -15.35
C ILE A 49 -0.34 1.28 -14.48
N LEU A 50 0.74 2.01 -14.15
CA LEU A 50 0.66 3.20 -13.30
C LEU A 50 -0.23 4.30 -13.92
N THR A 51 -0.14 4.52 -15.22
CA THR A 51 -0.97 5.53 -15.92
C THR A 51 -2.45 5.14 -15.97
N THR A 52 -2.76 3.85 -16.14
CA THR A 52 -4.16 3.38 -16.04
C THR A 52 -4.72 3.60 -14.64
N LEU A 53 -3.99 3.23 -13.58
CA LEU A 53 -4.41 3.46 -12.20
C LEU A 53 -4.57 4.96 -11.90
N HIS A 54 -3.65 5.79 -12.38
CA HIS A 54 -3.76 7.24 -12.21
C HIS A 54 -5.02 7.80 -12.86
N ASN A 55 -5.37 7.34 -14.06
CA ASN A 55 -6.58 7.80 -14.73
C ASN A 55 -7.85 7.38 -13.97
N GLU A 56 -7.92 6.14 -13.47
CA GLU A 56 -9.06 5.67 -12.66
C GLU A 56 -9.19 6.43 -11.33
N PHE A 57 -8.08 6.72 -10.64
CA PHE A 57 -8.18 7.55 -9.45
C PHE A 57 -8.54 9.00 -9.77
N LYS A 58 -8.06 9.52 -10.90
CA LYS A 58 -8.36 10.89 -11.32
C LYS A 58 -9.84 11.06 -11.68
N THR A 59 -10.48 10.06 -12.29
CA THR A 59 -11.93 10.11 -12.55
C THR A 59 -12.73 10.11 -11.25
N LEU A 60 -12.30 9.37 -10.23
CA LEU A 60 -12.94 9.34 -8.90
C LEU A 60 -12.76 10.62 -8.09
N LEU A 61 -11.56 11.21 -8.10
CA LEU A 61 -11.24 12.44 -7.34
C LEU A 61 -11.85 13.71 -7.98
N GLY A 62 -12.19 13.64 -9.28
CA GLY A 62 -12.81 14.74 -10.00
C GLY A 62 -11.90 15.97 -10.17
N PRO A 63 -12.45 17.10 -10.66
CA PRO A 63 -11.68 18.32 -10.94
C PRO A 63 -11.20 19.06 -9.69
N THR A 64 -11.73 18.70 -8.51
CA THR A 64 -11.37 19.29 -7.20
C THR A 64 -10.17 18.60 -6.55
N GLY A 65 -9.66 17.51 -7.12
CA GLY A 65 -8.51 16.79 -6.59
C GLY A 65 -7.22 17.61 -6.70
N HIS A 66 -6.51 17.77 -5.58
CA HIS A 66 -5.17 18.37 -5.59
C HIS A 66 -4.19 17.53 -6.42
N PRO A 67 -3.27 18.17 -7.17
CA PRO A 67 -2.26 17.47 -7.94
C PRO A 67 -1.37 16.65 -6.98
N GLY A 68 -1.36 15.34 -7.21
CA GLY A 68 -0.51 14.38 -6.48
C GLY A 68 -1.23 13.51 -5.44
N THR A 69 -2.52 13.75 -5.17
CA THR A 69 -3.33 12.88 -4.27
C THR A 69 -3.34 11.41 -4.73
N THR A 70 -3.30 11.17 -6.04
CA THR A 70 -3.25 9.81 -6.61
C THR A 70 -1.97 9.05 -6.26
N PHE A 71 -0.85 9.74 -5.97
CA PHE A 71 0.43 9.06 -5.74
C PHE A 71 0.41 8.19 -4.48
N ILE A 72 -0.23 8.66 -3.40
CA ILE A 72 -0.32 7.93 -2.13
C ILE A 72 -1.10 6.62 -2.35
N PHE A 73 -2.23 6.67 -3.05
CA PHE A 73 -3.04 5.49 -3.31
C PHE A 73 -2.33 4.49 -4.24
N ILE A 74 -1.66 4.98 -5.28
CA ILE A 74 -0.91 4.13 -6.21
C ILE A 74 0.27 3.48 -5.49
N SER A 75 1.03 4.21 -4.67
CA SER A 75 2.17 3.65 -3.94
C SER A 75 1.73 2.58 -2.94
N LEU A 76 0.67 2.82 -2.18
CA LEU A 76 0.08 1.84 -1.26
C LEU A 76 -0.39 0.58 -2.00
N PHE A 77 -1.10 0.76 -3.13
CA PHE A 77 -1.55 -0.36 -3.95
C PHE A 77 -0.36 -1.20 -4.43
N THR A 78 0.69 -0.56 -4.97
CA THR A 78 1.87 -1.29 -5.45
C THR A 78 2.60 -2.02 -4.33
N LEU A 79 2.74 -1.43 -3.15
CA LEU A 79 3.40 -2.04 -1.99
C LEU A 79 2.66 -3.29 -1.50
N ILE A 80 1.33 -3.23 -1.40
CA ILE A 80 0.51 -4.38 -0.98
C ILE A 80 0.51 -5.46 -2.07
N LEU A 81 0.41 -5.08 -3.35
CA LEU A 81 0.45 -6.01 -4.47
C LEU A 81 1.75 -6.81 -4.50
N PHE A 82 2.90 -6.16 -4.39
CA PHE A 82 4.18 -6.86 -4.42
C PHE A 82 4.40 -7.76 -3.20
N ASN A 83 4.02 -7.33 -2.00
CA ASN A 83 4.13 -8.17 -0.81
C ASN A 83 3.26 -9.44 -0.93
N ASN A 84 2.03 -9.30 -1.42
CA ASN A 84 1.13 -10.45 -1.61
C ASN A 84 1.60 -11.36 -2.76
N PHE A 85 2.10 -10.79 -3.86
CA PHE A 85 2.61 -11.57 -4.99
C PHE A 85 3.86 -12.37 -4.59
N LEU A 86 4.79 -11.73 -3.88
CA LEU A 86 5.99 -12.41 -3.36
C LEU A 86 5.63 -13.51 -2.36
N GLY A 87 4.55 -13.33 -1.61
CA GLY A 87 4.03 -14.33 -0.68
C GLY A 87 3.60 -15.65 -1.29
N LEU A 88 3.40 -15.71 -2.61
CA LEU A 88 3.03 -16.95 -3.30
C LEU A 88 4.23 -17.87 -3.52
N PHE A 89 5.46 -17.33 -3.46
CA PHE A 89 6.66 -18.16 -3.61
C PHE A 89 6.96 -18.92 -2.31
N PRO A 90 7.45 -20.16 -2.41
CA PRO A 90 7.78 -20.95 -1.24
C PRO A 90 8.89 -20.28 -0.42
N TYR A 91 8.77 -20.36 0.90
CA TYR A 91 9.74 -19.84 1.88
C TYR A 91 9.90 -18.32 1.95
N ILE A 92 9.05 -17.53 1.29
CA ILE A 92 9.01 -16.08 1.49
C ILE A 92 8.07 -15.74 2.64
N PHE A 93 8.57 -15.03 3.64
CA PHE A 93 7.76 -14.49 4.73
C PHE A 93 6.79 -13.43 4.21
N THR A 94 5.51 -13.58 4.52
CA THR A 94 4.44 -12.65 4.12
C THR A 94 4.16 -11.64 5.22
N SER A 95 4.73 -10.45 5.11
CA SER A 95 4.48 -9.36 6.07
C SER A 95 3.01 -8.97 6.21
N THR A 96 2.23 -9.13 5.13
CA THR A 96 0.79 -8.79 5.08
C THR A 96 -0.10 -9.75 5.89
N SER A 97 0.38 -10.93 6.30
CA SER A 97 -0.40 -11.84 7.15
C SER A 97 -0.49 -11.36 8.60
N HIS A 98 0.41 -10.47 9.02
CA HIS A 98 0.41 -9.90 10.36
C HIS A 98 -0.49 -8.67 10.46
N LEU A 99 -1.39 -8.67 11.44
CA LEU A 99 -2.29 -7.54 11.71
C LEU A 99 -1.52 -6.26 12.03
N THR A 100 -0.34 -6.36 12.64
CA THR A 100 0.51 -5.19 12.94
C THR A 100 0.89 -4.43 11.67
N PHE A 101 1.16 -5.14 10.57
CA PHE A 101 1.51 -4.52 9.29
C PHE A 101 0.32 -3.81 8.65
N THR A 102 -0.84 -4.48 8.58
CA THR A 102 -2.04 -3.92 7.96
C THR A 102 -2.59 -2.74 8.77
N LEU A 103 -2.57 -2.83 10.11
CA LEU A 103 -3.00 -1.74 10.98
C LEU A 103 -2.06 -0.52 10.89
N ALA A 104 -0.74 -0.75 10.81
CA ALA A 104 0.24 0.33 10.66
C ALA A 104 0.06 1.12 9.36
N LEU A 105 -0.43 0.49 8.28
CA LEU A 105 -0.77 1.18 7.03
C LEU A 105 -2.15 1.85 7.09
N ALA A 106 -3.17 1.15 7.59
CA ALA A 106 -4.55 1.62 7.54
C ALA A 106 -4.86 2.77 8.53
N LEU A 107 -4.35 2.67 9.76
CA LEU A 107 -4.72 3.61 10.83
C LEU A 107 -4.25 5.05 10.56
N PRO A 108 -3.00 5.31 10.13
CA PRO A 108 -2.56 6.67 9.83
C PRO A 108 -3.35 7.31 8.69
N LEU A 109 -3.63 6.55 7.63
CA LEU A 109 -4.41 7.04 6.49
C LEU A 109 -5.81 7.42 6.93
N TRP A 110 -6.50 6.51 7.62
CA TRP A 110 -7.85 6.77 8.11
C TRP A 110 -7.89 7.95 9.07
N LEU A 111 -6.98 8.00 10.05
CA LEU A 111 -6.92 9.08 11.03
C LEU A 111 -6.67 10.43 10.34
N SER A 112 -5.76 10.47 9.36
CA SER A 112 -5.46 11.70 8.62
C SER A 112 -6.69 12.26 7.88
N PHE A 113 -7.49 11.39 7.25
CA PHE A 113 -8.73 11.81 6.58
C PHE A 113 -9.79 12.30 7.58
N MET A 114 -9.96 11.60 8.71
CA MET A 114 -10.89 12.03 9.75
C MET A 114 -10.50 13.40 10.30
N VAL A 115 -9.24 13.57 10.72
CA VAL A 115 -8.74 14.84 11.27
C VAL A 115 -8.88 15.97 10.25
N TYR A 116 -8.52 15.74 8.99
CA TYR A 116 -8.72 16.72 7.91
C TYR A 116 -10.19 17.14 7.78
N GLY A 117 -11.10 16.16 7.76
CA GLY A 117 -12.53 16.43 7.63
C GLY A 117 -13.12 17.17 8.83
N TRP A 118 -12.72 16.81 10.05
CA TRP A 118 -13.14 17.52 11.26
C TRP A 118 -12.62 18.96 11.31
N ILE A 119 -11.38 19.23 10.90
CA ILE A 119 -10.83 20.59 10.96
C ILE A 119 -11.44 21.49 9.88
N ASN A 120 -11.57 21.00 8.64
CA ASN A 120 -11.97 21.84 7.51
C ASN A 120 -13.49 21.87 7.28
N HIS A 121 -14.20 20.81 7.64
CA HIS A 121 -15.61 20.63 7.31
C HIS A 121 -16.43 20.07 8.49
N THR A 122 -16.33 20.71 9.66
CA THR A 122 -17.05 20.33 10.91
C THR A 122 -18.54 20.07 10.69
N GLN A 123 -19.26 21.04 10.11
CA GLN A 123 -20.72 20.95 9.91
C GLN A 123 -21.11 19.82 8.97
N HIS A 124 -20.36 19.64 7.87
CA HIS A 124 -20.62 18.57 6.92
C HIS A 124 -20.33 17.19 7.53
N MET A 125 -19.29 17.07 8.36
CA MET A 125 -19.01 15.83 9.09
C MET A 125 -20.13 15.47 10.07
N PHE A 126 -20.68 16.43 10.80
CA PHE A 126 -21.84 16.18 11.65
C PHE A 126 -23.08 15.80 10.84
N ALA A 127 -23.33 16.48 9.72
CA ALA A 127 -24.45 16.16 8.84
C ALA A 127 -24.35 14.73 8.28
N HIS A 128 -23.14 14.24 8.00
CA HIS A 128 -22.91 12.87 7.51
C HIS A 128 -23.18 11.78 8.57
N LEU A 129 -23.31 12.12 9.85
CA LEU A 129 -23.72 11.15 10.88
C LEU A 129 -25.22 10.81 10.81
N VAL A 130 -26.00 11.58 10.05
CA VAL A 130 -27.44 11.41 9.86
C VAL A 130 -27.70 11.01 8.40
N PRO A 131 -28.61 10.05 8.13
CA PRO A 131 -28.96 9.70 6.75
C PRO A 131 -29.59 10.89 6.02
N GLN A 132 -29.32 11.01 4.72
CA GLN A 132 -29.97 12.04 3.90
C GLN A 132 -31.49 11.81 3.86
N GLY A 133 -32.27 12.87 4.13
CA GLY A 133 -33.73 12.85 4.01
C GLY A 133 -34.50 12.72 5.33
N THR A 134 -33.82 12.69 6.48
CA THR A 134 -34.39 12.97 7.80
C THR A 134 -33.98 14.35 8.27
#